data_AF-A0A934RSE4-F1
#
_entry.id   AF-A0A934RSE4-F1
#
_cell.length_a   1.000
_cell.length_b   1.000
_cell.length_c   1.000
_cell.angle_alpha   90.00
_cell.angle_beta   90.00
_cell.angle_gamma   90.00
#
_symmetry.space_group_name_H-M   'P 1'
#
loop_
_entity.id
_entity.type
_entity.pdbx_description
1 polymer ?
#
loop_
_entity_poly.entity_id
_entity_poly.type
_entity_poly.pdbx_seq_one_letter_code
_entity_poly.pdbx_strand_id
1 'polypeptide(L)'
;MKSKPQSAHSKPSTPNPEGNAPSLPQLKKRLHLAIAILPLALAACSSSPESETGAPPQPQTEAPAESAITQTLALQTPTPAWTLAPSALHRLPDGTYLCIHRLTAPQGMAAQMISTAQTTFSFQHAGNTTPSIKHYVLGKTWNWDANPEITFVDSLDELKDALAEAQSVPFTTP
;
A
#
# COMPACT_ATOMS: atom_id res chain seq x y z
N MET A 1 -68.36 -26.87 -28.06
CA MET A 1 -68.21 -25.63 -28.84
C MET A 1 -67.22 -24.75 -28.09
N LYS A 2 -65.92 -24.77 -28.44
CA LYS A 2 -65.27 -23.83 -29.39
C LYS A 2 -65.42 -22.36 -28.95
N SER A 3 -64.37 -21.80 -28.34
CA SER A 3 -63.58 -20.70 -28.92
C SER A 3 -62.44 -20.24 -27.97
N LYS A 4 -61.20 -20.44 -28.46
CA LYS A 4 -59.99 -19.60 -28.21
C LYS A 4 -59.88 -18.69 -29.47
N PRO A 5 -58.92 -17.75 -29.62
CA PRO A 5 -58.05 -17.01 -28.69
C PRO A 5 -58.10 -15.49 -28.94
N GLN A 6 -57.38 -14.66 -28.16
CA GLN A 6 -56.83 -13.42 -28.72
C GLN A 6 -55.45 -13.11 -28.15
N SER A 7 -54.48 -13.18 -29.06
CA SER A 7 -53.10 -12.72 -28.91
C SER A 7 -53.04 -11.20 -28.87
N ALA A 8 -52.15 -10.65 -28.07
CA ALA A 8 -51.47 -9.39 -28.38
C ALA A 8 -49.97 -9.62 -28.23
N HIS A 9 -49.32 -9.72 -29.39
CA HIS A 9 -47.89 -9.59 -29.58
C HIS A 9 -47.53 -8.10 -29.41
N SER A 10 -46.45 -7.79 -28.69
CA SER A 10 -45.55 -6.68 -29.04
C SER A 10 -44.16 -6.95 -28.45
N LYS A 11 -43.27 -7.41 -29.33
CA LYS A 11 -41.79 -7.30 -29.24
C LYS A 11 -41.40 -5.90 -29.82
N PRO A 12 -40.11 -5.54 -29.85
CA PRO A 12 -39.26 -5.03 -28.78
C PRO A 12 -38.96 -3.52 -29.01
N SER A 13 -38.37 -2.81 -28.05
CA SER A 13 -37.85 -1.46 -28.29
C SER A 13 -36.46 -1.29 -27.70
N THR A 14 -35.48 -1.45 -28.58
CA THR A 14 -34.23 -0.69 -28.65
C THR A 14 -34.10 -0.28 -30.13
N PRO A 15 -33.38 0.80 -30.52
CA PRO A 15 -32.27 1.44 -29.81
C PRO A 15 -32.37 2.99 -29.76
N ASN A 16 -31.54 3.65 -28.95
CA ASN A 16 -30.66 4.69 -29.52
C ASN A 16 -29.53 5.13 -28.56
N PRO A 17 -28.42 5.66 -29.13
CA PRO A 17 -27.12 5.84 -28.52
C PRO A 17 -26.89 7.30 -28.08
N GLU A 18 -25.65 7.56 -27.65
CA GLU A 18 -25.01 8.86 -27.41
C GLU A 18 -25.32 9.56 -26.08
N GLY A 19 -24.25 9.84 -25.33
CA GLY A 19 -24.34 10.72 -24.18
C GLY A 19 -23.21 10.63 -23.16
N ASN A 20 -21.98 10.94 -23.58
CA ASN A 20 -20.94 11.52 -22.73
C ASN A 20 -20.27 10.63 -21.66
N ALA A 21 -19.22 9.90 -22.07
CA ALA A 21 -18.13 9.51 -21.20
C ALA A 21 -17.07 10.63 -21.19
N PRO A 22 -16.62 11.17 -20.04
CA PRO A 22 -15.48 12.05 -20.01
C PRO A 22 -14.18 11.27 -20.26
N SER A 23 -13.57 11.53 -21.41
CA SER A 23 -12.25 11.06 -21.82
C SER A 23 -11.15 11.50 -20.84
N LEU A 24 -10.45 10.55 -20.23
CA LEU A 24 -9.23 10.78 -19.47
C LEU A 24 -8.05 11.07 -20.43
N PRO A 25 -7.23 12.11 -20.20
CA PRO A 25 -6.00 12.29 -20.94
C PRO A 25 -4.97 11.22 -20.54
N GLN A 26 -4.62 10.40 -21.54
CA GLN A 26 -3.48 9.48 -21.56
C GLN A 26 -2.16 10.24 -21.34
N LEU A 27 -1.54 10.12 -20.16
CA LEU A 27 -0.15 10.55 -19.98
C LEU A 27 0.80 9.35 -20.12
N LYS A 28 1.35 9.24 -21.32
CA LYS A 28 2.35 8.26 -21.72
C LYS A 28 3.67 8.48 -20.98
N LYS A 29 4.19 7.36 -20.46
CA LYS A 29 5.56 7.10 -20.01
C LYS A 29 6.63 7.86 -20.83
N ARG A 30 7.58 8.49 -20.14
CA ARG A 30 8.98 8.59 -20.59
C ARG A 30 9.94 8.53 -19.40
N LEU A 31 10.45 7.32 -19.20
CA LEU A 31 11.70 7.03 -18.50
C LEU A 31 12.85 7.70 -19.26
N HIS A 32 13.63 8.57 -18.61
CA HIS A 32 15.00 8.87 -19.04
C HIS A 32 15.91 8.79 -17.82
N LEU A 33 16.71 7.73 -17.85
CA LEU A 33 17.94 7.51 -17.12
C LEU A 33 18.89 8.70 -17.35
N ALA A 34 19.35 9.35 -16.27
CA ALA A 34 20.48 10.26 -16.32
C ALA A 34 21.40 9.92 -15.14
N ILE A 35 22.37 9.06 -15.43
CA ILE A 35 23.58 8.86 -14.64
C ILE A 35 24.41 10.13 -14.78
N ALA A 36 24.66 10.83 -13.67
CA ALA A 36 25.65 11.89 -13.60
C ALA A 36 26.69 11.52 -12.53
N ILE A 37 27.91 11.33 -13.02
CA ILE A 37 29.12 10.99 -12.30
C ILE A 37 29.95 12.30 -12.14
N LEU A 38 30.62 12.44 -10.99
CA LEU A 38 31.76 13.33 -10.66
C LEU A 38 31.48 14.84 -10.38
N PRO A 39 32.42 15.61 -9.75
CA PRO A 39 33.49 15.27 -8.79
C PRO A 39 33.52 16.17 -7.51
N LEU A 40 34.24 15.64 -6.51
CA LEU A 40 35.17 16.28 -5.56
C LEU A 40 35.37 17.81 -5.67
N ALA A 41 35.08 18.55 -4.58
CA ALA A 41 35.67 19.85 -4.31
C ALA A 41 36.11 19.95 -2.85
N LEU A 42 37.42 20.15 -2.71
CA LEU A 42 38.24 20.28 -1.52
C LEU A 42 38.10 21.70 -0.94
N ALA A 43 37.80 21.81 0.36
CA ALA A 43 37.94 23.02 1.17
C ALA A 43 38.04 22.58 2.64
N ALA A 44 38.92 23.07 3.50
CA ALA A 44 40.02 24.00 3.41
C ALA A 44 40.97 23.67 4.59
N CYS A 45 42.24 24.02 4.45
CA CYS A 45 43.24 23.97 5.51
C CYS A 45 42.77 24.71 6.79
N SER A 46 43.10 24.20 7.98
CA SER A 46 43.93 24.93 8.94
C SER A 46 44.24 24.09 10.19
N SER A 47 45.51 23.70 10.31
CA SER A 47 46.34 23.71 11.51
C SER A 47 45.67 23.59 12.90
N SER A 48 45.92 22.48 13.60
CA SER A 48 46.67 22.50 14.88
C SER A 48 47.02 21.07 15.33
N PRO A 49 48.27 20.80 15.73
CA PRO A 49 48.64 19.56 16.42
C PRO A 49 48.63 19.79 17.93
N GLU A 50 47.72 19.13 18.65
CA GLU A 50 47.90 18.93 20.08
C GLU A 50 47.74 17.45 20.42
N SER A 51 48.81 16.95 21.03
CA SER A 51 49.05 15.62 21.52
C SER A 51 47.99 15.20 22.54
N GLU A 52 47.39 14.02 22.39
CA GLU A 52 47.19 13.16 23.56
C GLU A 52 47.10 11.67 23.20
N THR A 53 48.05 10.95 23.77
CA THR A 53 48.09 9.55 24.15
C THR A 53 46.74 8.82 24.29
N GLY A 54 46.61 7.70 23.55
CA GLY A 54 46.08 6.45 24.12
C GLY A 54 44.62 6.08 23.87
N ALA A 55 44.37 5.24 22.85
CA ALA A 55 43.57 4.01 22.93
C ALA A 55 43.52 3.34 21.54
N PRO A 56 43.70 2.00 21.41
CA PRO A 56 43.42 1.32 20.15
C PRO A 56 41.91 1.44 19.82
N PRO A 57 41.55 1.51 18.52
CA PRO A 57 40.15 1.59 18.11
C PRO A 57 39.41 0.34 18.60
N GLN A 58 38.41 0.52 19.45
CA GLN A 58 37.48 -0.55 19.73
C GLN A 58 36.82 -0.95 18.40
N PRO A 59 36.80 -2.25 18.03
CA PRO A 59 35.94 -2.67 16.94
C PRO A 59 34.53 -2.28 17.35
N GLN A 60 33.91 -1.41 16.56
CA GLN A 60 32.49 -1.15 16.65
C GLN A 60 31.83 -2.52 16.51
N THR A 61 31.35 -3.06 17.64
CA THR A 61 30.35 -4.10 17.61
C THR A 61 29.13 -3.38 17.03
N GLU A 62 29.04 -3.35 15.70
CA GLU A 62 27.82 -2.98 14.98
C GLU A 62 26.76 -3.98 15.42
N ALA A 63 26.07 -3.65 16.51
CA ALA A 63 24.77 -4.21 16.79
C ALA A 63 23.95 -4.02 15.51
N PRO A 64 23.19 -5.02 15.05
CA PRO A 64 22.40 -4.91 13.84
C PRO A 64 21.58 -3.62 13.91
N ALA A 65 21.85 -2.70 12.98
CA ALA A 65 21.21 -1.39 12.97
C ALA A 65 19.71 -1.58 12.74
N GLU A 66 18.94 -1.58 13.83
CA GLU A 66 17.48 -1.56 13.77
C GLU A 66 17.05 -0.20 13.25
N SER A 67 16.49 -0.20 12.04
CA SER A 67 16.03 1.02 11.37
C SER A 67 14.51 1.10 11.46
N ALA A 68 14.00 2.26 11.86
CA ALA A 68 12.58 2.54 11.86
C ALA A 68 12.08 2.80 10.43
N ILE A 69 11.21 1.92 9.94
CA ILE A 69 10.62 2.03 8.61
C ILE A 69 9.20 2.56 8.77
N THR A 70 8.85 3.60 8.00
CA THR A 70 7.49 4.14 7.94
C THR A 70 6.89 3.82 6.58
N GLN A 71 5.63 3.36 6.58
CA GLN A 71 4.90 2.96 5.40
C GLN A 71 3.52 3.60 5.41
N THR A 72 3.05 3.96 4.22
CA THR A 72 1.78 4.65 4.04
C THR A 72 0.99 3.96 2.94
N LEU A 73 -0.20 3.50 3.29
CA LEU A 73 -1.14 2.88 2.36
C LEU A 73 -2.28 3.86 2.11
N ALA A 74 -2.58 4.11 0.84
CA ALA A 74 -3.69 4.95 0.41
C ALA A 74 -4.61 4.16 -0.53
N LEU A 75 -5.91 4.21 -0.27
CA LEU A 75 -6.93 3.52 -1.05
C LEU A 75 -8.06 4.50 -1.39
N GLN A 76 -8.46 4.53 -2.66
CA GLN A 76 -9.65 5.29 -3.04
C GLN A 76 -10.91 4.62 -2.47
N THR A 77 -11.87 5.39 -2.03
CA THR A 77 -13.09 4.93 -1.36
C THR A 77 -14.28 5.73 -1.89
N PRO A 78 -15.50 5.16 -1.91
CA PRO A 78 -16.65 5.84 -2.51
C PRO A 78 -17.14 7.05 -1.70
N THR A 79 -16.79 7.11 -0.41
CA THR A 79 -17.15 8.22 0.49
C THR A 79 -15.99 8.50 1.44
N PRO A 80 -15.83 9.73 1.95
CA PRO A 80 -14.75 10.07 2.89
C PRO A 80 -14.91 9.43 4.28
N ALA A 81 -16.07 8.84 4.57
CA ALA A 81 -16.36 8.26 5.87
C ALA A 81 -15.83 6.82 6.03
N TRP A 82 -15.17 6.27 5.00
CA TRP A 82 -14.46 5.01 5.10
C TRP A 82 -13.21 5.14 5.95
N THR A 83 -12.91 4.11 6.74
CA THR A 83 -11.71 4.07 7.59
C THR A 83 -10.82 2.91 7.18
N LEU A 84 -9.54 3.21 6.97
CA LEU A 84 -8.49 2.24 6.73
C LEU A 84 -7.54 2.25 7.94
N ALA A 85 -7.29 1.09 8.53
CA ALA A 85 -6.37 0.98 9.66
C ALA A 85 -5.53 -0.31 9.57
N PRO A 86 -4.23 -0.28 9.90
CA PRO A 86 -3.43 -1.48 10.06
C PRO A 86 -3.98 -2.28 11.24
N SER A 87 -4.16 -3.58 11.03
CA SER A 87 -4.65 -4.51 12.05
C SER A 87 -3.53 -5.38 12.59
N ALA A 88 -2.62 -5.83 11.73
CA ALA A 88 -1.53 -6.71 12.12
C ALA A 88 -0.34 -6.57 11.17
N LEU A 89 0.85 -6.80 11.69
CA LEU A 89 2.08 -6.89 10.92
C LEU A 89 2.77 -8.20 11.30
N HIS A 90 3.13 -8.98 10.28
CA HIS A 90 3.83 -10.24 10.44
C HIS A 90 5.08 -10.27 9.57
N ARG A 91 6.12 -10.96 10.02
CA ARG A 91 7.35 -11.21 9.28
C ARG A 91 7.43 -12.69 8.93
N LEU A 92 7.63 -12.98 7.65
CA LEU A 92 7.85 -14.33 7.14
C LEU A 92 9.30 -14.78 7.35
N PRO A 93 9.57 -16.09 7.34
CA PRO A 93 10.92 -16.64 7.43
C PRO A 93 11.87 -16.15 6.31
N ASP A 94 11.32 -15.80 5.15
CA ASP A 94 12.07 -15.25 4.01
C ASP A 94 12.45 -13.76 4.18
N GLY A 95 12.00 -13.12 5.25
CA GLY A 95 12.24 -11.71 5.55
C GLY A 95 11.20 -10.75 4.99
N THR A 96 10.19 -11.23 4.26
CA THR A 96 9.08 -10.41 3.76
C THR A 96 8.12 -10.05 4.90
N TYR A 97 7.60 -8.83 4.89
CA TYR A 97 6.58 -8.39 5.83
C TYR A 97 5.19 -8.47 5.20
N LEU A 98 4.25 -9.07 5.93
CA LEU A 98 2.83 -9.10 5.60
C LEU A 98 2.12 -8.10 6.50
N CYS A 99 1.59 -7.03 5.90
CA CYS A 99 0.81 -6.05 6.63
C CYS A 99 -0.67 -6.23 6.30
N ILE A 100 -1.47 -6.53 7.31
CA ILE A 100 -2.90 -6.72 7.20
C ILE A 100 -3.59 -5.45 7.64
N HIS A 101 -4.40 -4.89 6.75
CA HIS A 101 -5.20 -3.70 6.96
C HIS A 101 -6.67 -4.08 7.01
N ARG A 102 -7.42 -3.38 7.85
CA ARG A 102 -8.86 -3.49 7.92
C ARG A 102 -9.48 -2.24 7.33
N LEU A 103 -10.31 -2.44 6.32
CA LEU A 103 -11.12 -1.40 5.73
C LEU A 103 -12.55 -1.51 6.27
N THR A 104 -13.06 -0.41 6.80
CA THR A 104 -14.37 -0.35 7.43
C THR A 104 -15.25 0.66 6.71
N ALA A 105 -16.39 0.19 6.20
CA ALA A 105 -17.39 1.05 5.60
C ALA A 105 -18.09 1.90 6.68
N PRO A 106 -18.50 3.14 6.35
CA PRO A 106 -19.24 3.98 7.27
C PRO A 106 -20.60 3.36 7.61
N GLN A 107 -21.05 3.58 8.85
CA GLN A 107 -22.41 3.25 9.24
C GLN A 107 -23.33 4.44 8.92
N GLY A 108 -24.36 4.21 8.11
CA GLY A 108 -25.37 5.21 7.77
C GLY A 108 -25.09 6.00 6.49
N MET A 109 -25.77 7.14 6.36
CA MET A 109 -25.68 8.00 5.18
C MET A 109 -24.35 8.77 5.17
N ALA A 110 -23.59 8.65 4.09
CA ALA A 110 -22.37 9.40 3.86
C ALA A 110 -22.43 10.16 2.53
N ALA A 111 -21.64 11.23 2.41
CA ALA A 111 -21.52 11.96 1.16
C ALA A 111 -20.98 11.05 0.04
N GLN A 112 -21.66 11.03 -1.11
CA GLN A 112 -21.25 10.26 -2.28
C GLN A 112 -20.16 11.02 -3.04
N MET A 113 -18.93 10.97 -2.51
CA MET A 113 -17.77 11.65 -3.07
C MET A 113 -16.55 10.75 -2.96
N ILE A 114 -15.99 10.39 -4.11
CA ILE A 114 -14.76 9.59 -4.18
C ILE A 114 -13.67 10.30 -3.39
N SER A 115 -13.14 9.61 -2.39
CA SER A 115 -12.17 10.14 -1.43
C SER A 115 -11.04 9.12 -1.23
N THR A 116 -9.94 9.52 -0.61
CA THR A 116 -8.82 8.62 -0.32
C THR A 116 -8.78 8.34 1.17
N ALA A 117 -8.96 7.07 1.56
CA ALA A 117 -8.65 6.61 2.90
C ALA A 117 -7.16 6.27 2.97
N GLN A 118 -6.45 6.83 3.95
CA GLN A 118 -5.03 6.66 4.09
C GLN A 118 -4.70 6.21 5.51
N THR A 119 -3.70 5.35 5.63
CA THR A 119 -3.14 5.00 6.92
C THR A 119 -1.62 4.93 6.84
N THR A 120 -0.97 5.30 7.93
CA THR A 120 0.48 5.23 8.08
C THR A 120 0.81 4.36 9.28
N PHE A 121 1.85 3.54 9.16
CA PHE A 121 2.38 2.76 10.26
C PHE A 121 3.90 2.69 10.18
N SER A 122 4.53 2.51 11.33
CA SER A 122 5.98 2.39 11.45
C SER A 122 6.35 1.15 12.25
N PHE A 123 7.45 0.51 11.89
CA PHE A 123 7.95 -0.68 12.58
C PHE A 123 9.47 -0.76 12.49
N GLN A 124 10.07 -1.54 13.39
CA GLN A 124 11.51 -1.76 13.38
C GLN A 124 11.88 -2.89 12.41
N HIS A 125 12.82 -2.60 11.53
CA HIS A 125 13.41 -3.56 10.63
C HIS A 125 14.87 -3.84 11.03
N ALA A 126 15.17 -5.11 11.29
CA ALA A 126 16.54 -5.57 11.46
C ALA A 126 17.14 -5.84 10.08
N GLY A 127 17.91 -4.88 9.57
CA GLY A 127 18.56 -4.97 8.27
C GLY A 127 18.89 -3.61 7.68
N ASN A 128 19.89 -3.57 6.81
CA ASN A 128 20.34 -2.34 6.13
C ASN A 128 19.72 -2.18 4.72
N THR A 129 18.71 -3.00 4.40
CA THR A 129 18.03 -3.05 3.10
C THR A 129 16.58 -2.66 3.26
N THR A 130 15.97 -2.11 2.20
CA THR A 130 14.53 -1.83 2.18
C THR A 130 13.74 -3.14 2.35
N PRO A 131 12.86 -3.25 3.37
CA PRO A 131 12.06 -4.46 3.55
C PRO A 131 11.07 -4.63 2.40
N SER A 132 10.87 -5.88 1.97
CA SER A 132 9.76 -6.22 1.08
C SER A 132 8.48 -6.30 1.89
N ILE A 133 7.42 -5.60 1.46
CA ILE A 133 6.15 -5.50 2.20
C ILE A 133 5.01 -5.83 1.25
N LYS A 134 4.13 -6.73 1.67
CA LYS A 134 2.88 -7.07 1.00
C LYS A 134 1.70 -6.54 1.80
N HIS A 135 0.84 -5.76 1.15
CA HIS A 135 -0.35 -5.20 1.78
C HIS A 135 -1.56 -6.08 1.51
N TYR A 136 -2.17 -6.59 2.58
CA TYR A 136 -3.43 -7.30 2.54
C TYR A 136 -4.53 -6.43 3.11
N VAL A 137 -5.65 -6.30 2.41
CA VAL A 137 -6.78 -5.47 2.86
C VAL A 137 -8.02 -6.36 3.00
N LEU A 138 -8.57 -6.37 4.21
CA LEU A 138 -9.83 -7.03 4.57
C LEU A 138 -11.00 -6.04 4.46
N GLY A 139 -12.19 -6.55 4.16
CA GLY A 139 -13.42 -5.75 4.15
C GLY A 139 -13.68 -5.04 2.82
N LYS A 140 -13.25 -5.63 1.71
CA LYS A 140 -13.56 -5.11 0.37
C LYS A 140 -15.04 -5.28 0.04
N THR A 141 -15.74 -4.18 -0.12
CA THR A 141 -17.15 -4.18 -0.59
C THR A 141 -17.37 -3.38 -1.86
N TRP A 142 -16.30 -2.76 -2.39
CA TRP A 142 -16.32 -2.00 -3.64
C TRP A 142 -15.35 -2.60 -4.64
N ASN A 143 -15.69 -2.55 -5.94
CA ASN A 143 -14.84 -3.09 -6.98
C ASN A 143 -13.69 -2.12 -7.33
N TRP A 144 -12.71 -2.01 -6.42
CA TRP A 144 -11.46 -1.31 -6.72
C TRP A 144 -10.68 -2.05 -7.79
N ASP A 145 -10.14 -1.28 -8.73
CA ASP A 145 -9.16 -1.77 -9.71
C ASP A 145 -8.00 -2.45 -8.98
N ALA A 146 -7.50 -3.52 -9.59
CA ALA A 146 -6.39 -4.28 -9.05
C ALA A 146 -5.14 -3.39 -8.97
N ASN A 147 -4.84 -2.87 -7.77
CA ASN A 147 -3.54 -2.32 -7.49
C ASN A 147 -2.58 -3.51 -7.29
N PRO A 148 -1.53 -3.66 -8.11
CA PRO A 148 -0.60 -4.78 -7.99
C PRO A 148 0.13 -4.83 -6.63
N GLU A 149 0.15 -3.73 -5.89
CA GLU A 149 0.80 -3.61 -4.58
C GLU A 149 -0.13 -4.02 -3.42
N ILE A 150 -1.44 -4.20 -3.69
CA ILE A 150 -2.46 -4.48 -2.69
C ILE A 150 -3.21 -5.76 -3.05
N THR A 151 -3.18 -6.73 -2.16
CA THR A 151 -4.00 -7.93 -2.27
C THR A 151 -5.25 -7.77 -1.39
N PHE A 152 -6.42 -7.85 -2.00
CA PHE A 152 -7.68 -7.88 -1.25
C PHE A 152 -8.01 -9.32 -0.89
N VAL A 153 -8.35 -9.55 0.36
CA VAL A 153 -8.75 -10.86 0.90
C VAL A 153 -10.09 -10.71 1.60
N ASP A 154 -10.94 -11.73 1.51
CA ASP A 154 -12.25 -11.69 2.15
C ASP A 154 -12.14 -12.03 3.63
N SER A 155 -11.17 -12.88 3.98
CA SER A 155 -10.95 -13.35 5.35
C SER A 155 -9.48 -13.60 5.66
N LEU A 156 -9.16 -13.60 6.97
CA LEU A 156 -7.85 -14.03 7.45
C LEU A 156 -7.58 -15.52 7.16
N ASP A 157 -8.62 -16.29 6.86
CA ASP A 157 -8.50 -17.71 6.56
C ASP A 157 -7.69 -17.99 5.30
N GLU A 158 -7.77 -17.10 4.31
CA GLU A 158 -6.95 -17.15 3.09
C GLU A 158 -5.46 -16.90 3.36
N LEU A 159 -5.14 -16.30 4.51
CA LEU A 159 -3.78 -16.02 4.95
C LEU A 159 -3.25 -17.07 5.93
N LYS A 160 -4.04 -18.06 6.34
CA LYS A 160 -3.64 -19.05 7.36
C LYS A 160 -2.31 -19.72 7.06
N ASP A 161 -2.14 -20.18 5.83
CA ASP A 161 -0.91 -20.89 5.43
C ASP A 161 0.29 -19.94 5.42
N ALA A 162 0.11 -18.71 4.94
CA ALA A 162 1.15 -17.69 4.95
C ALA A 162 1.49 -17.24 6.38
N LEU A 163 0.51 -17.22 7.29
CA LEU A 163 0.69 -16.79 8.67
C LEU A 163 1.16 -17.91 9.61
N ALA A 164 1.12 -19.18 9.17
CA ALA A 164 1.47 -20.34 9.99
C ALA A 164 2.91 -20.27 10.55
N GLU A 165 3.84 -19.78 9.74
CA GLU A 165 5.25 -19.61 10.11
C GLU A 165 5.63 -18.14 10.36
N ALA A 166 4.65 -17.23 10.29
CA ALA A 166 4.93 -15.81 10.37
C ALA A 166 5.02 -15.33 11.83
N GLN A 167 6.04 -14.52 12.12
CA GLN A 167 6.23 -13.91 13.43
C GLN A 167 5.49 -12.58 13.50
N SER A 168 4.70 -12.34 14.53
CA SER A 168 4.08 -11.02 14.75
C SER A 168 5.15 -9.97 15.08
N VAL A 169 5.05 -8.81 14.45
CA VAL A 169 5.96 -7.68 14.63
C VAL A 169 5.19 -6.49 15.21
N PRO A 170 5.68 -5.85 16.28
CA PRO A 170 5.05 -4.64 16.78
C PRO A 170 5.18 -3.49 15.78
N PHE A 171 4.12 -2.70 15.65
CA PHE A 171 4.09 -1.49 14.84
C PHE A 171 3.40 -0.37 15.60
N THR A 172 3.65 0.87 15.19
CA THR A 172 3.02 2.07 15.73
C THR A 172 2.30 2.82 14.62
N THR A 173 1.13 3.35 14.92
CA THR A 173 0.46 4.35 14.09
C THR A 173 0.73 5.74 14.67
N PRO A 174 0.93 6.77 13.82
CA PRO A 174 1.12 8.14 14.30
C PRO A 174 -0.13 8.71 14.97
#